data_AF-A0A2G5IPD7-F1
#
_entry.id   AF-A0A2G5IPD7-F1
#
_cell.length_a   1.000
_cell.length_b   1.000
_cell.length_c   1.000
_cell.angle_alpha   90.00
_cell.angle_beta   90.00
_cell.angle_gamma   90.00
#
_symmetry.space_group_name_H-M   'P 1'
#
loop_
_entity.id
_entity.type
_entity.pdbx_description
1 polymer ?
#
loop_
_entity_poly.entity_id
_entity_poly.type
_entity_poly.pdbx_seq_one_letter_code
_entity_poly.pdbx_strand_id
1 'polypeptide(L)'
;MTGVPASAAGGSPSAKGAAGASGAPGGAKPVRGGKLGAAAVNQASLWNIANILTMIRLVLVPGFVVLMLADGGYDPAWRAWAWAAFAVAMITDIFDGHLARSYNLVTDFGKIADPIADKAIMGAALICLSSLGDLPWWVTGVILGRELGITLLRFVVIRYGVIPASRGGKMKTLAQGTAVGMYILALTGPLATLRFWVMAVAVVLTVVTGLDYVRQAIVLRKRGIAERQAAAEEAER
;
A
#
# COMPACT_ATOMS: atom_id res chain seq x y z
N MET A 1 -53.41 -26.48 56.28
CA MET A 1 -52.44 -26.16 55.20
C MET A 1 -51.11 -26.75 55.65
N THR A 2 -50.88 -28.04 55.40
CA THR A 2 -49.94 -28.54 54.36
C THR A 2 -48.53 -27.98 54.58
N GLY A 3 -47.49 -28.70 55.00
CA GLY A 3 -47.20 -30.14 54.93
C GLY A 3 -45.73 -30.27 54.48
N VAL A 4 -44.87 -30.60 55.47
CA VAL A 4 -43.51 -31.21 55.55
C VAL A 4 -42.91 -31.91 54.29
N PRO A 5 -41.61 -32.35 54.28
CA PRO A 5 -40.57 -32.03 53.29
C PRO A 5 -40.01 -33.33 52.61
N ALA A 6 -38.68 -33.44 52.42
CA ALA A 6 -37.87 -34.64 52.07
C ALA A 6 -37.59 -34.80 50.55
N SER A 7 -36.55 -35.47 50.05
CA SER A 7 -35.27 -36.02 50.52
C SER A 7 -34.60 -36.66 49.28
N ALA A 8 -33.38 -37.14 49.46
CA ALA A 8 -32.39 -37.62 48.51
C ALA A 8 -32.73 -38.89 47.69
N ALA A 9 -31.74 -39.19 46.83
CA ALA A 9 -31.25 -40.52 46.45
C ALA A 9 -31.89 -41.23 45.24
N GLY A 10 -31.03 -41.48 44.23
CA GLY A 10 -30.49 -42.81 43.98
C GLY A 10 -31.36 -43.80 43.21
N GLY A 11 -30.74 -44.41 42.19
CA GLY A 11 -31.12 -45.76 41.73
C GLY A 11 -31.32 -45.90 40.23
N SER A 12 -30.25 -46.28 39.52
CA SER A 12 -30.39 -47.19 38.38
C SER A 12 -30.86 -48.55 38.88
N PRO A 13 -31.52 -49.36 38.04
CA PRO A 13 -30.81 -50.59 37.65
C PRO A 13 -31.15 -51.13 36.25
N SER A 14 -30.19 -51.94 35.77
CA SER A 14 -30.40 -53.20 35.01
C SER A 14 -30.94 -53.13 33.58
N ALA A 15 -30.51 -53.95 32.63
CA ALA A 15 -29.76 -55.20 32.72
C ALA A 15 -29.34 -55.71 31.32
N LYS A 16 -28.19 -56.41 31.30
CA LYS A 16 -27.86 -57.67 30.57
C LYS A 16 -27.90 -57.65 29.03
N GLY A 17 -26.98 -58.27 28.29
CA GLY A 17 -25.82 -59.16 28.53
C GLY A 17 -25.05 -59.28 27.19
N ALA A 18 -23.71 -59.40 27.17
CA ALA A 18 -22.95 -60.67 27.13
C ALA A 18 -23.38 -61.61 25.98
N ALA A 19 -22.53 -62.16 25.09
CA ALA A 19 -21.07 -62.22 24.99
C ALA A 19 -20.64 -62.82 23.62
N GLY A 20 -19.35 -62.61 23.29
CA GLY A 20 -18.45 -63.55 22.56
C GLY A 20 -18.43 -63.46 21.03
N ALA A 21 -17.33 -63.69 20.31
CA ALA A 21 -15.90 -63.77 20.60
C ALA A 21 -15.14 -63.79 19.24
N SER A 22 -13.90 -63.27 19.25
CA SER A 22 -12.73 -63.60 18.41
C SER A 22 -12.77 -63.54 16.87
N GLY A 23 -11.92 -62.66 16.32
CA GLY A 23 -11.34 -62.77 14.97
C GLY A 23 -10.53 -61.53 14.58
N ALA A 24 -9.21 -61.60 14.56
CA ALA A 24 -8.30 -60.58 14.00
C ALA A 24 -7.44 -61.23 12.89
N PRO A 25 -6.68 -60.49 12.05
CA PRO A 25 -6.85 -59.14 11.52
C PRO A 25 -6.81 -59.13 9.97
N GLY A 26 -7.60 -58.27 9.30
CA GLY A 26 -7.65 -58.21 7.83
C GLY A 26 -7.52 -56.80 7.28
N GLY A 27 -6.29 -56.38 6.97
CA GLY A 27 -5.96 -55.41 5.91
C GLY A 27 -6.72 -54.09 5.85
N ALA A 28 -6.42 -53.15 6.75
CA ALA A 28 -6.76 -51.75 6.53
C ALA A 28 -5.65 -51.06 5.72
N LYS A 29 -5.87 -50.86 4.41
CA LYS A 29 -5.21 -49.78 3.65
C LYS A 29 -6.15 -48.55 3.68
N PRO A 30 -5.74 -47.42 4.28
CA PRO A 30 -6.48 -46.17 4.11
C PRO A 30 -5.98 -45.42 2.86
N VAL A 31 -6.65 -44.29 2.56
CA VAL A 31 -6.22 -43.21 1.64
C VAL A 31 -6.74 -43.42 0.20
N ARG A 32 -7.61 -42.56 -0.37
CA ARG A 32 -7.34 -41.13 -0.62
C ARG A 32 -8.63 -40.35 -1.01
N GLY A 33 -9.55 -40.17 -0.09
CA GLY A 33 -10.62 -39.15 -0.22
C GLY A 33 -10.14 -37.84 0.42
N GLY A 34 -9.30 -37.07 -0.27
CA GLY A 34 -8.60 -35.94 0.36
C GLY A 34 -8.52 -34.71 -0.53
N LYS A 35 -9.44 -33.76 -0.29
CA LYS A 35 -9.21 -32.31 -0.40
C LYS A 35 -8.79 -31.75 -1.77
N LEU A 36 -9.56 -31.98 -2.82
CA LEU A 36 -9.50 -31.14 -4.03
C LEU A 36 -10.40 -29.88 -3.97
N GLY A 37 -11.12 -29.66 -2.86
CA GLY A 37 -12.12 -28.60 -2.75
C GLY A 37 -11.77 -27.41 -1.85
N ALA A 38 -10.57 -27.34 -1.26
CA ALA A 38 -10.28 -26.39 -0.17
C ALA A 38 -9.10 -25.43 -0.44
N ALA A 39 -8.74 -25.20 -1.70
CA ALA A 39 -7.75 -24.18 -2.05
C ALA A 39 -8.08 -23.45 -3.37
N ALA A 40 -9.36 -23.24 -3.67
CA ALA A 40 -9.74 -22.12 -4.53
C ALA A 40 -9.64 -20.85 -3.68
N VAL A 41 -8.40 -20.45 -3.36
CA VAL A 41 -8.12 -19.08 -2.91
C VAL A 41 -8.67 -18.20 -4.01
N ASN A 42 -9.63 -17.34 -3.66
CA ASN A 42 -10.28 -16.42 -4.58
C ASN A 42 -9.22 -15.40 -5.07
N GLN A 43 -8.38 -15.83 -6.01
CA GLN A 43 -7.36 -14.99 -6.61
C GLN A 43 -8.12 -13.95 -7.43
N ALA A 44 -8.08 -12.70 -6.98
CA ALA A 44 -8.68 -11.61 -7.73
C ALA A 44 -8.13 -11.65 -9.17
N SER A 45 -9.03 -11.67 -10.15
CA SER A 45 -8.66 -11.68 -11.57
C SER A 45 -7.77 -10.48 -11.89
N LEU A 46 -6.82 -10.64 -12.81
CA LEU A 46 -6.04 -9.51 -13.34
C LEU A 46 -6.94 -8.42 -13.93
N TRP A 47 -8.10 -8.81 -14.45
CA TRP A 47 -9.15 -7.94 -14.98
C TRP A 47 -10.13 -7.49 -13.89
N ASN A 48 -9.60 -7.02 -12.77
CA ASN A 48 -10.39 -6.34 -11.76
C ASN A 48 -10.29 -4.82 -11.93
N ILE A 49 -11.28 -4.11 -11.39
CA ILE A 49 -11.40 -2.66 -11.52
C ILE A 49 -10.17 -1.91 -10.99
N ALA A 50 -9.52 -2.37 -9.92
CA ALA A 50 -8.33 -1.70 -9.38
C ALA A 50 -7.15 -1.79 -10.36
N ASN A 51 -6.86 -2.99 -10.89
CA ASN A 51 -5.79 -3.16 -11.88
C ASN A 51 -6.04 -2.37 -13.17
N ILE A 52 -7.29 -2.29 -13.64
CA ILE A 52 -7.64 -1.51 -14.83
C ILE A 52 -7.35 -0.02 -14.59
N LEU A 53 -7.69 0.50 -13.41
CA LEU A 53 -7.38 1.89 -13.04
C LEU A 53 -5.87 2.13 -12.98
N THR A 54 -5.08 1.21 -12.42
CA THR A 54 -3.61 1.28 -12.42
C THR A 54 -3.04 1.28 -13.85
N MET A 55 -3.55 0.41 -14.74
CA MET A 55 -3.12 0.37 -16.15
C MET A 55 -3.45 1.66 -16.89
N ILE A 56 -4.66 2.20 -16.70
CA ILE A 56 -5.05 3.49 -17.26
C ILE A 56 -4.14 4.61 -16.75
N ARG A 57 -3.80 4.62 -15.45
CA ARG A 57 -2.83 5.59 -14.89
C ARG A 57 -1.48 5.48 -15.58
N LEU A 58 -0.99 4.27 -15.80
CA LEU A 58 0.31 4.05 -16.43
C LEU A 58 0.34 4.56 -17.88
N VAL A 59 -0.78 4.46 -18.61
CA VAL A 59 -0.96 5.03 -19.95
C VAL A 59 -1.19 6.55 -19.91
N LEU A 60 -1.82 7.08 -18.87
CA LEU A 60 -1.98 8.53 -18.67
C LEU A 60 -0.65 9.25 -18.49
N VAL A 61 0.39 8.61 -17.96
CA VAL A 61 1.71 9.21 -17.76
C VAL A 61 2.33 9.72 -19.07
N PRO A 62 2.55 8.90 -20.12
CA PRO A 62 3.06 9.40 -21.39
C PRO A 62 2.12 10.41 -22.04
N GLY A 63 0.80 10.23 -21.93
CA GLY A 63 -0.19 11.21 -22.40
C GLY A 63 -0.02 12.58 -21.73
N PHE A 64 0.16 12.60 -20.41
CA PHE A 64 0.44 13.79 -19.63
C PHE A 64 1.74 14.48 -20.07
N VAL A 65 2.81 13.71 -20.33
CA VAL A 65 4.09 14.26 -20.81
C VAL A 65 3.91 14.93 -22.18
N VAL A 66 3.18 14.29 -23.09
CA VAL A 66 2.88 14.88 -24.42
C VAL A 66 2.09 16.18 -24.25
N LEU A 67 1.06 16.20 -23.40
CA LEU A 67 0.28 17.42 -23.13
C LEU A 67 1.13 18.54 -22.51
N MET A 68 2.06 18.21 -21.61
CA MET A 68 2.94 19.20 -20.99
C MET A 68 3.96 19.80 -21.94
N LEU A 69 4.43 19.03 -22.93
CA LEU A 69 5.47 19.46 -23.87
C LEU A 69 4.90 19.95 -25.22
N ALA A 70 3.60 19.78 -25.45
CA ALA A 70 2.92 20.23 -26.64
C ALA A 70 3.07 21.75 -26.82
N ASP A 71 3.29 22.16 -28.07
CA ASP A 71 3.40 23.56 -28.47
C ASP A 71 4.41 24.39 -27.63
N GLY A 72 5.54 23.77 -27.29
CA GLY A 72 6.59 24.40 -26.49
C GLY A 72 6.30 24.47 -24.98
N GLY A 73 5.17 23.92 -24.52
CA GLY A 73 4.86 23.69 -23.10
C GLY A 73 4.31 24.88 -22.32
N TYR A 74 3.99 25.98 -23.01
CA TYR A 74 3.42 27.19 -22.38
C TYR A 74 2.06 27.60 -22.93
N ASP A 75 1.54 26.89 -23.94
CA ASP A 75 0.18 27.13 -24.40
C ASP A 75 -0.84 26.85 -23.27
N PRO A 76 -1.72 27.82 -22.95
CA PRO A 76 -2.66 27.69 -21.84
C PRO A 76 -3.65 26.53 -21.99
N ALA A 77 -4.08 26.20 -23.22
CA ALA A 77 -5.04 25.12 -23.45
C ALA A 77 -4.38 23.77 -23.21
N TRP A 78 -3.17 23.55 -23.75
CA TRP A 78 -2.40 22.33 -23.50
C TRP A 78 -2.09 22.14 -22.01
N ARG A 79 -1.73 23.21 -21.30
CA ARG A 79 -1.53 23.19 -19.84
C ARG A 79 -2.80 22.86 -19.06
N ALA A 80 -3.95 23.36 -19.48
CA ALA A 80 -5.22 23.02 -18.84
C ALA A 80 -5.56 21.52 -19.01
N TRP A 81 -5.32 20.96 -20.20
CA TRP A 81 -5.48 19.53 -20.45
C TRP A 81 -4.48 18.68 -19.66
N ALA A 82 -3.21 19.10 -19.58
CA ALA A 82 -2.20 18.44 -18.76
C ALA A 82 -2.59 18.45 -17.28
N TRP A 83 -3.10 19.59 -16.79
CA TRP A 83 -3.60 19.70 -15.41
C TRP A 83 -4.78 18.76 -15.16
N ALA A 84 -5.74 18.71 -16.09
CA ALA A 84 -6.89 17.81 -15.97
C ALA A 84 -6.45 16.34 -15.94
N ALA A 85 -5.53 15.93 -16.82
CA ALA A 85 -4.97 14.58 -16.83
C ALA A 85 -4.25 14.26 -15.51
N PHE A 86 -3.44 15.19 -14.99
CA PHE A 86 -2.76 15.05 -13.70
C PHE A 86 -3.75 14.92 -12.54
N ALA A 87 -4.77 15.79 -12.50
CA ALA A 87 -5.79 15.78 -11.46
C ALA A 87 -6.59 14.47 -11.46
N VAL A 88 -7.02 14.01 -12.64
CA VAL A 88 -7.70 12.72 -12.80
C VAL A 88 -6.81 11.58 -12.31
N ALA A 89 -5.54 11.52 -12.74
CA ALA A 89 -4.61 10.48 -12.32
C ALA A 89 -4.40 10.44 -10.79
N MET A 90 -4.25 11.59 -10.16
CA MET A 90 -4.10 11.74 -8.70
C MET A 90 -5.36 11.36 -7.93
N ILE A 91 -6.54 11.70 -8.47
CA ILE A 91 -7.82 11.38 -7.83
C ILE A 91 -8.11 9.88 -7.94
N THR A 92 -7.89 9.29 -9.12
CA THR A 92 -8.09 7.87 -9.36
C THR A 92 -7.24 6.98 -8.43
N ASP A 93 -6.03 7.44 -8.06
CA ASP A 93 -5.10 6.80 -7.10
C ASP A 93 -5.64 6.67 -5.67
N ILE A 94 -6.50 7.60 -5.29
CA ILE A 94 -7.15 7.53 -3.98
C ILE A 94 -8.29 6.51 -4.03
N PHE A 95 -9.00 6.46 -5.15
CA PHE A 95 -10.16 5.60 -5.33
C PHE A 95 -9.78 4.14 -5.53
N ASP A 96 -8.81 3.81 -6.39
CA ASP A 96 -8.37 2.42 -6.60
C ASP A 96 -7.76 1.81 -5.34
N GLY A 97 -6.95 2.56 -4.58
CA GLY A 97 -6.38 2.12 -3.33
C GLY A 97 -7.43 1.93 -2.23
N HIS A 98 -8.55 2.67 -2.28
CA HIS A 98 -9.69 2.40 -1.41
C HIS A 98 -10.45 1.15 -1.87
N LEU A 99 -10.73 1.03 -3.17
CA LEU A 99 -11.51 -0.05 -3.75
C LEU A 99 -10.81 -1.41 -3.61
N ALA A 100 -9.50 -1.49 -3.87
CA ALA A 100 -8.71 -2.70 -3.71
C ALA A 100 -8.74 -3.22 -2.27
N ARG A 101 -8.68 -2.32 -1.27
CA ARG A 101 -8.73 -2.66 0.16
C ARG A 101 -10.13 -3.06 0.61
N SER A 102 -11.16 -2.36 0.16
CA SER A 102 -12.54 -2.61 0.56
C SER A 102 -13.13 -3.88 -0.07
N TYR A 103 -12.68 -4.25 -1.26
CA TYR A 103 -13.18 -5.42 -2.01
C TYR A 103 -12.20 -6.61 -2.03
N ASN A 104 -11.08 -6.53 -1.31
CA ASN A 104 -10.04 -7.57 -1.27
C ASN A 104 -9.52 -7.99 -2.66
N LEU A 105 -9.44 -7.03 -3.59
CA LEU A 105 -9.05 -7.24 -4.99
C LEU A 105 -7.53 -7.14 -5.20
N VAL A 106 -6.75 -7.64 -4.25
CA VAL A 106 -5.29 -7.50 -4.27
C VAL A 106 -4.69 -8.58 -5.17
N THR A 107 -3.99 -8.17 -6.23
CA THR A 107 -3.28 -9.07 -7.16
C THR A 107 -1.77 -8.89 -7.07
N ASP A 108 -0.99 -9.90 -7.47
CA ASP A 108 0.47 -9.80 -7.48
C ASP A 108 0.99 -8.77 -8.51
N PHE A 109 0.25 -8.59 -9.61
CA PHE A 109 0.50 -7.50 -10.55
C PHE A 109 0.32 -6.13 -9.89
N GLY A 110 -0.82 -5.88 -9.24
CA GLY A 110 -1.10 -4.60 -8.56
C GLY A 110 -0.06 -4.28 -7.50
N LYS A 111 0.38 -5.26 -6.71
CA LYS A 111 1.45 -5.08 -5.70
C LYS A 111 2.75 -4.50 -6.27
N ILE A 112 3.05 -4.75 -7.54
CA ILE A 112 4.26 -4.27 -8.23
C ILE A 112 3.95 -2.99 -9.03
N ALA A 113 2.82 -2.97 -9.72
CA ALA A 113 2.43 -1.88 -10.61
C ALA A 113 2.02 -0.62 -9.84
N ASP A 114 1.30 -0.74 -8.72
CA ASP A 114 0.79 0.40 -7.95
C ASP A 114 1.94 1.31 -7.46
N PRO A 115 3.00 0.80 -6.78
CA PRO A 115 4.11 1.67 -6.36
C PRO A 115 4.82 2.41 -7.49
N ILE A 116 4.83 1.83 -8.70
CA ILE A 116 5.42 2.44 -9.89
C ILE A 116 4.48 3.52 -10.42
N ALA A 117 3.21 3.19 -10.62
CA ALA A 117 2.20 4.09 -11.16
C ALA A 117 1.95 5.31 -10.24
N ASP A 118 1.88 5.10 -8.92
CA ASP A 118 1.77 6.14 -7.88
C ASP A 118 2.84 7.23 -8.02
N LYS A 119 4.06 6.83 -8.39
CA LYS A 119 5.22 7.73 -8.47
C LYS A 119 5.49 8.23 -9.87
N ALA A 120 5.03 7.51 -10.89
CA ALA A 120 5.29 7.86 -12.28
C ALA A 120 4.65 9.20 -12.66
N ILE A 121 3.38 9.44 -12.32
CA ILE A 121 2.70 10.69 -12.71
C ILE A 121 3.31 11.91 -12.01
N MET A 122 3.56 11.81 -10.70
CA MET A 122 4.19 12.88 -9.92
C MET A 122 5.62 13.14 -10.40
N GLY A 123 6.37 12.07 -10.68
CA GLY A 123 7.74 12.20 -11.17
C GLY A 123 7.82 12.77 -12.56
N ALA A 124 6.95 12.34 -13.47
CA ALA A 124 6.84 12.90 -14.81
C ALA A 124 6.52 14.40 -14.76
N ALA A 125 5.59 14.82 -13.89
CA ALA A 125 5.25 16.22 -13.71
C ALA A 125 6.44 17.05 -13.23
N LEU A 126 7.17 16.60 -12.21
CA LEU A 126 8.36 17.32 -11.71
C LEU A 126 9.47 17.43 -12.75
N ILE A 127 9.71 16.35 -13.51
CA ILE A 127 10.71 16.33 -14.58
C ILE A 127 10.30 17.30 -15.69
N CYS A 128 9.05 17.26 -16.17
CA CYS A 128 8.56 18.17 -17.20
C CYS A 128 8.66 19.63 -16.78
N LEU A 129 8.25 19.94 -15.54
CA LEU A 129 8.36 21.30 -14.99
C LEU A 129 9.81 21.78 -14.89
N SER A 130 10.75 20.88 -14.62
CA SER A 130 12.17 21.24 -14.56
C SER A 130 12.79 21.39 -15.95
N SER A 131 12.38 20.56 -16.91
CA SER A 131 12.82 20.67 -18.30
C SER A 131 12.29 21.93 -18.97
N LEU A 132 11.08 22.37 -18.61
CA LEU A 132 10.51 23.65 -19.03
C LEU A 132 11.06 24.84 -18.20
N GLY A 133 11.99 24.63 -17.27
CA GLY A 133 12.60 25.71 -16.49
C GLY A 133 11.68 26.37 -15.45
N ASP A 134 10.45 25.87 -15.25
CA ASP A 134 9.54 26.39 -14.23
C ASP A 134 9.99 26.05 -12.81
N LEU A 135 10.71 24.93 -12.67
CA LEU A 135 11.15 24.41 -11.39
C LEU A 135 12.67 24.15 -11.40
N PRO A 136 13.41 24.60 -10.37
CA PRO A 136 14.82 24.26 -10.26
C PRO A 136 15.04 22.75 -10.09
N TRP A 137 16.02 22.19 -10.80
CA TRP A 137 16.33 20.74 -10.77
C TRP A 137 16.63 20.19 -9.37
N TRP A 138 17.16 21.02 -8.45
CA TRP A 138 17.41 20.59 -7.08
C TRP A 138 16.11 20.25 -6.33
N VAL A 139 15.00 20.94 -6.61
CA VAL A 139 13.69 20.65 -6.01
C VAL A 139 13.20 19.28 -6.46
N THR A 140 13.25 19.05 -7.77
CA THR A 140 12.90 17.75 -8.38
C THR A 140 13.77 16.63 -7.84
N GLY A 141 15.09 16.84 -7.76
CA GLY A 141 16.03 15.87 -7.21
C GLY A 141 15.72 15.51 -5.76
N VAL A 142 15.44 16.50 -4.90
CA VAL A 142 15.07 16.26 -3.50
C VAL A 142 13.77 15.48 -3.40
N ILE A 143 12.73 15.88 -4.13
CA ILE A 143 11.43 15.23 -4.06
C ILE A 143 11.50 13.80 -4.60
N LEU A 144 12.02 13.60 -5.81
CA LEU A 144 12.15 12.28 -6.43
C LEU A 144 13.08 11.37 -5.62
N GLY A 145 14.24 11.88 -5.21
CA GLY A 145 15.20 11.13 -4.40
C GLY A 145 14.58 10.65 -3.09
N ARG A 146 13.79 11.48 -2.42
CA ARG A 146 13.05 11.08 -1.22
C ARG A 146 11.97 10.06 -1.55
N GLU A 147 11.16 10.25 -2.59
CA GLU A 147 10.09 9.30 -2.96
C GLU A 147 10.63 7.89 -3.25
N LEU A 148 11.69 7.80 -4.07
CA LEU A 148 12.33 6.53 -4.40
C LEU A 148 13.11 5.96 -3.21
N GLY A 149 13.85 6.81 -2.50
CA GLY A 149 14.66 6.41 -1.35
C GLY A 149 13.84 5.82 -0.21
N ILE A 150 12.71 6.45 0.16
CA ILE A 150 11.83 5.91 1.21
C ILE A 150 11.14 4.62 0.76
N THR A 151 10.79 4.51 -0.52
CA THR A 151 10.21 3.29 -1.08
C THR A 151 11.20 2.12 -0.96
N LEU A 152 12.45 2.32 -1.42
CA LEU A 152 13.51 1.32 -1.30
C LEU A 152 13.83 0.98 0.16
N LEU A 153 13.92 1.99 1.03
CA LEU A 153 14.17 1.80 2.46
C LEU A 153 13.12 0.90 3.09
N ARG A 154 11.84 1.10 2.75
CA ARG A 154 10.73 0.26 3.25
C ARG A 154 10.89 -1.19 2.79
N PHE A 155 11.30 -1.42 1.55
CA PHE A 155 11.60 -2.78 1.06
C PHE A 155 12.76 -3.43 1.80
N VAL A 156 13.84 -2.69 2.09
CA VAL A 156 15.01 -3.24 2.81
C VAL A 156 14.69 -3.59 4.26
N VAL A 157 13.88 -2.77 4.94
CA VAL A 157 13.59 -2.95 6.37
C VAL A 157 12.44 -3.89 6.68
N ILE A 158 11.65 -4.31 5.69
CA ILE A 158 10.48 -5.18 5.89
C ILE A 158 10.84 -6.52 6.58
N ARG A 159 12.07 -7.01 6.37
CA ARG A 159 12.62 -8.21 7.03
C ARG A 159 12.91 -8.06 8.53
N TYR A 160 12.88 -6.83 9.05
CA TYR A 160 13.08 -6.49 10.47
C TYR A 160 11.79 -5.99 11.13
N GLY A 161 10.73 -5.76 10.35
CA GLY A 161 9.42 -5.30 10.84
C GLY A 161 8.78 -4.29 9.89
N VAL A 162 7.55 -3.88 10.23
CA VAL A 162 6.77 -2.94 9.42
C VAL A 162 6.86 -1.54 10.01
N ILE A 163 7.28 -0.56 9.19
CA ILE A 163 7.27 0.85 9.60
C ILE A 163 5.84 1.41 9.44
N PRO A 164 5.20 1.90 10.53
CA PRO A 164 3.86 2.47 10.45
C PRO A 164 3.81 3.70 9.55
N ALA A 165 2.66 3.95 8.95
CA ALA A 165 2.44 5.15 8.14
C ALA A 165 2.42 6.39 9.04
N SER A 166 3.24 7.40 8.74
CA SER A 166 3.23 8.65 9.51
C SER A 166 2.10 9.58 9.04
N ARG A 167 1.48 10.31 9.96
CA ARG A 167 0.44 11.32 9.62
C ARG A 167 0.97 12.39 8.67
N GLY A 168 2.26 12.71 8.77
CA GLY A 168 2.94 13.66 7.88
C GLY A 168 2.93 13.24 6.40
N GLY A 169 2.81 11.94 6.09
CA GLY A 169 2.70 11.46 4.72
C GLY A 169 1.48 12.01 3.98
N LYS A 170 0.32 12.11 4.66
CA LYS A 170 -0.92 12.64 4.05
C LYS A 170 -0.80 14.12 3.71
N MET A 171 -0.30 14.91 4.66
CA MET A 171 -0.11 16.36 4.46
C MET A 171 0.89 16.62 3.34
N LYS A 172 1.96 15.83 3.27
CA LYS A 172 2.94 15.90 2.19
C LYS A 172 2.27 15.68 0.84
N THR A 173 1.53 14.59 0.66
CA THR A 173 0.90 14.28 -0.64
C THR A 173 -0.06 15.38 -1.08
N LEU A 174 -0.85 15.94 -0.16
CA LEU A 174 -1.75 17.06 -0.46
C LEU A 174 -1.00 18.33 -0.83
N ALA A 175 0.03 18.70 -0.06
CA ALA A 175 0.84 19.89 -0.33
C ALA A 175 1.57 19.76 -1.67
N GLN A 176 2.18 18.61 -1.93
CA GLN A 176 2.95 18.36 -3.14
C GLN A 176 2.05 18.25 -4.39
N GLY A 177 0.92 17.54 -4.30
CA GLY A 177 -0.05 17.47 -5.39
C GLY A 177 -0.64 18.84 -5.74
N THR A 178 -0.97 19.64 -4.71
CA THR A 178 -1.43 21.03 -4.91
C THR A 178 -0.34 21.88 -5.53
N ALA A 179 0.90 21.82 -5.02
CA ALA A 179 2.02 22.59 -5.54
C ALA A 179 2.27 22.28 -7.02
N VAL A 180 2.39 21.00 -7.37
CA VAL A 180 2.64 20.56 -8.74
C VAL A 180 1.47 20.94 -9.66
N GLY A 181 0.22 20.74 -9.22
CA GLY A 181 -0.96 21.18 -9.96
C GLY A 181 -0.95 22.68 -10.25
N MET A 182 -0.57 23.52 -9.27
CA MET A 182 -0.44 24.96 -9.48
C MET A 182 0.68 25.33 -10.48
N TYR A 183 1.78 24.55 -10.52
CA TYR A 183 2.86 24.78 -11.48
C TYR A 183 2.50 24.34 -12.90
N ILE A 184 1.68 23.30 -13.05
CA ILE A 184 1.19 22.86 -14.36
C ILE A 184 0.30 23.94 -14.98
N LEU A 185 -0.62 24.54 -14.22
CA LEU A 185 -1.41 25.66 -14.70
C LEU A 185 -0.52 26.89 -14.94
N ALA A 186 -0.73 27.58 -16.07
CA ALA A 186 -0.11 28.88 -16.33
C ALA A 186 -0.75 29.98 -15.46
N LEU A 187 -0.48 29.94 -14.15
CA LEU A 187 -1.00 30.91 -13.19
C LEU A 187 -0.28 32.25 -13.33
N THR A 188 -1.05 33.35 -13.33
CA THR A 188 -0.54 34.73 -13.34
C THR A 188 -0.93 35.46 -12.04
N GLY A 189 -0.24 36.56 -11.73
CA GLY A 189 -0.57 37.42 -10.58
C GLY A 189 -0.29 36.77 -9.21
N PRO A 190 -1.09 37.05 -8.16
CA PRO A 190 -0.85 36.56 -6.79
C PRO A 190 -0.75 35.03 -6.68
N LEU A 191 -1.45 34.30 -7.56
CA LEU A 191 -1.41 32.84 -7.61
C LEU A 191 -0.03 32.31 -8.05
N ALA A 192 0.70 33.08 -8.87
CA ALA A 192 2.06 32.75 -9.28
C ALA A 192 3.08 32.89 -8.12
N THR A 193 2.81 33.78 -7.17
CA THR A 193 3.61 33.88 -5.94
C THR A 193 3.22 32.79 -4.94
N LEU A 194 1.92 32.49 -4.83
CA LEU A 194 1.41 31.47 -3.93
C LEU A 194 1.97 30.08 -4.26
N ARG A 195 2.05 29.69 -5.55
CA ARG A 195 2.59 28.38 -5.95
C ARG A 195 4.00 28.14 -5.39
N PHE A 196 4.86 29.17 -5.35
CA PHE A 196 6.21 29.06 -4.83
C PHE A 196 6.21 28.70 -3.34
N TRP A 197 5.39 29.38 -2.55
CA TRP A 197 5.25 29.11 -1.12
C TRP A 197 4.68 27.72 -0.86
N VAL A 198 3.67 27.30 -1.64
CA VAL A 198 3.10 25.95 -1.53
C VAL A 198 4.15 24.88 -1.88
N MET A 199 4.97 25.12 -2.91
CA MET A 199 6.09 24.25 -3.27
C MET A 199 7.16 24.21 -2.17
N ALA A 200 7.50 25.35 -1.58
CA ALA A 200 8.45 25.41 -0.46
C ALA A 200 7.96 24.58 0.74
N VAL A 201 6.66 24.70 1.08
CA VAL A 201 6.03 23.87 2.11
C VAL A 201 6.10 22.39 1.74
N ALA A 202 5.80 22.03 0.48
CA ALA A 202 5.90 20.64 0.00
C ALA A 202 7.33 20.08 0.14
N VAL A 203 8.35 20.86 -0.18
CA VAL A 203 9.77 20.47 -0.02
C VAL A 203 10.11 20.28 1.45
N VAL A 204 9.76 21.23 2.32
CA VAL A 204 10.02 21.13 3.76
C VAL A 204 9.35 19.89 4.35
N LEU A 205 8.07 19.67 4.05
CA LEU A 205 7.35 18.48 4.47
C LEU A 205 8.01 17.21 3.93
N THR A 206 8.48 17.22 2.69
CA THR A 206 9.18 16.08 2.07
C THR A 206 10.45 15.72 2.81
N VAL A 207 11.28 16.71 3.15
CA VAL A 207 12.53 16.53 3.89
C VAL A 207 12.26 16.07 5.32
N VAL A 208 11.41 16.78 6.07
CA VAL A 208 11.09 16.45 7.47
C VAL A 208 10.54 15.03 7.58
N THR A 209 9.54 14.70 6.77
CA THR A 209 8.97 13.34 6.78
C THR A 209 9.96 12.29 6.29
N GLY A 210 10.86 12.64 5.36
CA GLY A 210 11.94 11.75 4.92
C GLY A 210 12.90 11.40 6.05
N LEU A 211 13.34 12.41 6.81
CA LEU A 211 14.21 12.22 7.97
C LEU A 211 13.54 11.38 9.06
N ASP A 212 12.25 11.62 9.33
CA ASP A 212 11.48 10.82 10.28
C ASP A 212 11.43 9.34 9.89
N TYR A 213 11.25 9.05 8.60
CA TYR A 213 11.27 7.68 8.08
C TYR A 213 12.63 7.02 8.23
N VAL A 214 13.72 7.74 7.92
CA VAL A 214 15.09 7.22 8.08
C VAL A 214 15.38 6.91 9.54
N ARG A 215 15.00 7.78 10.47
CA ARG A 215 15.15 7.54 11.91
C ARG A 215 14.43 6.28 12.36
N GLN A 216 13.17 6.10 11.94
CA GLN A 216 12.38 4.91 12.26
C GLN A 216 13.01 3.63 11.70
N ALA A 217 13.51 3.68 10.47
CA ALA A 217 14.19 2.56 9.83
C ALA A 217 15.46 2.14 10.56
N ILE A 218 16.28 3.09 11.02
CA ILE A 218 17.50 2.80 11.78
C ILE A 218 17.15 2.14 13.12
N VAL A 219 16.16 2.66 13.85
CA VAL A 219 15.72 2.10 15.13
C VAL A 219 15.21 0.67 14.95
N LEU A 220 14.39 0.43 13.92
CA LEU A 220 13.83 -0.88 13.62
C LEU A 220 14.93 -1.89 13.27
N ARG A 221 15.89 -1.50 12.43
CA ARG A 221 17.03 -2.37 12.07
C ARG A 221 17.88 -2.74 13.29
N LYS A 222 18.14 -1.79 14.20
CA LYS A 222 18.90 -2.07 15.43
C LYS A 222 18.19 -3.09 16.32
N ARG A 223 16.88 -2.95 16.53
CA ARG A 223 16.08 -3.90 17.32
C ARG A 223 16.07 -5.30 16.70
N GLY A 224 15.82 -5.40 15.39
CA GLY A 224 15.79 -6.69 14.71
C GLY A 224 17.14 -7.41 14.64
N ILE A 225 18.27 -6.70 14.76
CA ILE A 225 19.59 -7.34 14.89
C ILE A 225 19.77 -7.88 16.32
N ALA A 226 19.41 -7.11 17.34
CA ALA A 226 19.53 -7.53 18.74
C ALA A 226 18.67 -8.77 19.06
N GLU A 227 17.44 -8.83 18.54
CA GLU A 227 16.55 -9.99 18.71
C GLU A 227 17.13 -11.26 18.06
N ARG A 228 17.77 -11.15 16.89
CA ARG A 228 18.42 -12.28 16.23
C ARG A 228 19.65 -12.78 16.98
N GLN A 229 20.39 -11.87 17.62
CA GLN A 229 21.55 -12.24 18.45
C GLN A 229 21.10 -12.96 19.72
N ALA A 230 20.09 -12.43 20.41
CA ALA A 230 19.52 -13.09 21.59
C ALA A 230 18.99 -14.50 21.26
N ALA A 231 18.27 -14.65 20.14
CA ALA A 231 17.78 -15.95 19.71
C ALA A 231 18.91 -16.96 19.35
N ALA A 232 20.04 -16.47 18.85
CA ALA A 232 21.20 -17.33 18.56
C ALA A 232 21.89 -17.79 19.87
N GLU A 233 22.05 -16.88 20.84
CA GLU A 233 22.62 -17.21 22.15
C GLU A 233 21.73 -18.18 22.94
N GLU A 234 20.41 -18.09 22.81
CA GLU A 234 19.46 -19.04 23.40
C GLU A 234 19.53 -20.42 22.73
N ALA A 235 19.77 -20.48 21.42
CA ALA A 235 19.89 -21.75 20.69
C ALA A 235 21.21 -22.49 20.96
N GLU A 236 22.25 -21.78 21.41
CA GLU A 236 23.56 -22.34 21.77
C GLU A 236 23.65 -22.83 23.22
N ARG A 237 22.65 -22.55 24.07
CA ARG A 237 22.57 -23.00 25.48
C ARG A 237 21.75 -24.27 25.62
#